data_AF-A0A6M0HWJ2-F1
#
_entry.id   AF-A0A6M0HWJ2-F1
#
_cell.length_a   1.000
_cell.length_b   1.000
_cell.length_c   1.000
_cell.angle_alpha   90.00
_cell.angle_beta   90.00
_cell.angle_gamma   90.00
#
_symmetry.space_group_name_H-M   'P 1'
#
loop_
_entity.id
_entity.type
_entity.pdbx_description
1 polymer ?
#
loop_
_entity_poly.entity_id
_entity_poly.type
_entity_poly.pdbx_seq_one_letter_code
_entity_poly.pdbx_strand_id
1 'polypeptide(L)'
;MALSAKPTRPVAKAADPVEAFISKGGSVPAEAVAAEKIAKGAQHPLKFPADTDLFDRLEVARKASVVRLPRNTWILQAIAEKLARDAG
;
A
#
# COMPACT_ATOMS: atom_id res chain seq x y z
N MET A 1 -20.13 -5.80 -60.90
CA MET A 1 -19.82 -4.86 -59.80
C MET A 1 -20.82 -5.12 -58.68
N ALA A 2 -20.45 -5.86 -57.64
CA ALA A 2 -21.30 -6.03 -56.45
C ALA A 2 -20.46 -5.66 -55.22
N LEU A 3 -20.70 -4.47 -54.69
CA LEU A 3 -20.07 -3.97 -53.46
C LEU A 3 -20.73 -4.66 -52.27
N SER A 4 -20.11 -5.72 -51.75
CA SER A 4 -20.53 -6.32 -50.49
C SER A 4 -20.20 -5.37 -49.35
N ALA A 5 -21.23 -4.75 -48.76
CA ALA A 5 -21.08 -3.93 -47.57
C ALA A 5 -20.62 -4.81 -46.40
N LYS A 6 -19.50 -4.46 -45.76
CA LYS A 6 -19.06 -5.13 -44.53
C LYS A 6 -20.10 -4.88 -43.43
N PRO A 7 -20.56 -5.91 -42.70
CA PRO A 7 -21.54 -5.73 -41.63
C PRO A 7 -20.94 -4.87 -40.52
N THR A 8 -21.65 -3.80 -40.16
CA THR A 8 -21.28 -2.93 -39.04
C THR A 8 -21.54 -3.68 -37.74
N ARG A 9 -20.49 -3.90 -36.94
CA ARG A 9 -20.61 -4.51 -35.61
C ARG A 9 -21.43 -3.56 -34.72
N PRO A 10 -22.53 -4.00 -34.10
CA PRO A 10 -23.24 -3.16 -33.15
C PRO A 10 -22.30 -2.81 -32.00
N VAL A 11 -22.28 -1.53 -31.62
CA VAL A 11 -21.56 -1.05 -30.44
C VAL A 11 -22.14 -1.81 -29.25
N ALA A 12 -21.28 -2.57 -28.55
CA ALA A 12 -21.67 -3.27 -27.35
C ALA A 12 -22.20 -2.23 -26.35
N LYS A 13 -23.49 -2.30 -26.07
CA LYS A 13 -24.12 -1.55 -24.99
C LYS A 13 -23.36 -1.91 -23.71
N ALA A 14 -22.97 -0.92 -22.92
CA ALA A 14 -22.29 -1.16 -21.64
C ALA A 14 -23.13 -2.17 -20.86
N ALA A 15 -22.55 -3.34 -20.59
CA ALA A 15 -23.26 -4.44 -19.94
C ALA A 15 -23.76 -3.93 -18.58
N ASP A 16 -25.04 -4.17 -18.31
CA ASP A 16 -25.62 -3.90 -16.99
C ASP A 16 -24.75 -4.66 -15.95
N PRO A 17 -24.19 -3.97 -14.95
CA PRO A 17 -23.33 -4.60 -13.95
C PRO A 17 -24.00 -5.80 -13.26
N VAL A 18 -25.34 -5.83 -13.19
CA VAL A 18 -26.10 -6.97 -12.68
C VAL A 18 -25.98 -8.19 -13.60
N GLU A 19 -26.08 -8.01 -14.90
CA GLU A 19 -25.96 -9.08 -15.90
C GLU A 19 -24.51 -9.63 -15.96
N ALA A 20 -23.52 -8.74 -15.77
CA ALA A 20 -22.12 -9.11 -15.62
C ALA A 20 -21.84 -9.90 -14.33
N PHE A 21 -22.53 -9.58 -13.23
CA PHE A 21 -22.46 -10.30 -11.96
C PHE A 21 -23.06 -11.71 -12.06
N ILE A 22 -24.23 -11.82 -12.69
CA ILE A 22 -24.94 -13.10 -12.87
C ILE A 22 -24.14 -14.05 -13.78
N SER A 23 -23.58 -13.53 -14.88
CA SER A 23 -22.86 -14.35 -15.87
C SER A 23 -21.49 -14.85 -15.39
N LYS A 24 -20.83 -14.16 -14.45
CA LYS A 24 -19.48 -14.52 -13.97
C LYS A 24 -19.43 -15.31 -12.66
N GLY A 25 -20.57 -15.70 -12.08
CA GLY A 25 -20.60 -16.55 -10.90
C GLY A 25 -20.13 -15.86 -9.62
N GLY A 26 -20.79 -14.76 -9.25
CA GLY A 26 -20.75 -14.22 -7.88
C GLY A 26 -19.51 -13.44 -7.46
N SER A 27 -18.48 -13.33 -8.31
CA SER A 27 -17.37 -12.41 -8.05
C SER A 27 -17.69 -11.03 -8.63
N VAL A 28 -18.01 -10.07 -7.75
CA VAL A 28 -18.00 -8.65 -8.08
C VAL A 28 -16.58 -8.32 -8.59
N PRO A 29 -16.39 -7.73 -9.79
CA PRO A 29 -15.12 -7.09 -10.08
C PRO A 29 -14.99 -6.03 -9.01
N ALA A 30 -14.06 -6.21 -8.07
CA ALA A 30 -13.69 -5.12 -7.19
C ALA A 30 -13.50 -3.93 -8.13
N GLU A 31 -14.31 -2.88 -7.97
CA GLU A 31 -13.88 -1.57 -8.42
C GLU A 31 -12.43 -1.53 -8.00
N ALA A 32 -11.54 -1.37 -8.97
CA ALA A 32 -10.18 -1.03 -8.64
C ALA A 32 -10.35 0.27 -7.87
N VAL A 33 -10.50 0.17 -6.55
CA VAL A 33 -10.09 1.17 -5.59
C VAL A 33 -8.71 1.42 -6.12
N ALA A 34 -8.59 2.50 -6.89
CA ALA A 34 -7.31 2.96 -7.34
C ALA A 34 -6.54 2.96 -6.04
N ALA A 35 -5.63 2.00 -5.90
CA ALA A 35 -4.79 1.94 -4.74
C ALA A 35 -4.08 3.27 -4.86
N GLU A 36 -4.59 4.29 -4.16
CA GLU A 36 -3.94 5.56 -3.99
C GLU A 36 -2.58 5.08 -3.52
N LYS A 37 -1.61 5.14 -4.42
CA LYS A 37 -0.25 4.80 -4.11
C LYS A 37 0.04 5.78 -3.01
N ILE A 38 -0.03 5.32 -1.76
CA ILE A 38 0.24 6.12 -0.58
C ILE A 38 1.55 6.79 -0.94
N ALA A 39 1.47 8.10 -1.18
CA ALA A 39 2.59 8.82 -1.74
C ALA A 39 3.73 8.55 -0.76
N LYS A 40 4.84 7.97 -1.25
CA LYS A 40 6.00 7.72 -0.39
C LYS A 40 6.36 9.08 0.19
N GLY A 41 6.08 9.27 1.47
CA GLY A 41 6.37 10.51 2.17
C GLY A 41 7.86 10.83 2.05
N ALA A 42 8.23 12.08 2.34
CA ALA A 42 9.63 12.49 2.33
C ALA A 42 10.48 11.49 3.14
N GLN A 43 11.44 10.86 2.48
CA GLN A 43 12.34 9.90 3.11
C GLN A 43 13.57 10.64 3.62
N HIS A 44 13.79 10.61 4.93
CA HIS A 44 14.97 11.18 5.58
C HIS A 44 15.85 10.03 6.10
N PRO A 45 16.99 9.74 5.44
CA PRO A 45 17.90 8.70 5.90
C PRO A 45 18.48 9.04 7.27
N LEU A 46 18.32 8.14 8.24
CA LEU A 46 18.93 8.27 9.56
C LEU A 46 20.36 7.73 9.52
N LYS A 47 21.33 8.56 9.93
CA LYS A 47 22.73 8.17 10.09
C LYS A 47 23.06 8.11 11.57
N PHE A 48 23.69 7.02 11.99
CA PHE A 48 24.19 6.85 13.35
C PHE A 48 25.67 7.24 13.38
N PRO A 49 26.10 8.08 14.34
CA PRO A 49 27.51 8.39 14.53
C PRO A 49 28.32 7.12 14.88
N ALA A 50 29.44 6.91 14.20
CA ALA A 50 30.25 5.69 14.34
C ALA A 50 31.02 5.61 15.66
N ASP A 51 31.22 6.75 16.31
CA ASP A 51 31.87 6.93 17.60
C ASP A 51 30.94 6.66 18.79
N THR A 52 29.67 6.27 18.53
CA THR A 52 28.66 6.03 19.56
C THR A 52 28.17 4.59 19.57
N ASP A 53 27.80 4.09 20.76
CA ASP A 53 27.16 2.78 20.94
C ASP A 53 25.64 2.81 20.69
N LEU A 54 25.12 3.94 20.19
CA LEU A 54 23.69 4.20 20.06
C LEU A 54 23.00 3.17 19.17
N PHE A 55 23.65 2.81 18.05
CA PHE A 55 23.09 1.85 17.11
C PHE A 55 22.97 0.45 17.73
N ASP A 56 23.97 0.03 18.49
CA ASP A 56 23.96 -1.29 19.14
C ASP A 56 22.92 -1.36 20.24
N ARG A 57 22.80 -0.32 21.06
CA ARG A 57 21.76 -0.19 22.09
C ARG A 57 20.36 -0.25 21.48
N LEU A 58 20.17 0.39 20.34
CA LEU A 58 18.92 0.35 19.59
C LEU A 58 18.59 -1.07 19.11
N GLU A 59 19.55 -1.78 18.52
CA GLU A 59 19.33 -3.15 18.05
C GLU A 59 19.04 -4.12 19.20
N VAL A 60 19.66 -3.95 20.37
CA VAL A 60 19.34 -4.72 21.58
C VAL A 60 17.89 -4.47 22.00
N ALA A 61 17.47 -3.21 22.12
CA ALA A 61 16.10 -2.85 22.49
C ALA A 61 15.07 -3.38 21.48
N ARG A 62 15.36 -3.27 20.18
CA ARG A 62 14.51 -3.81 19.11
C ARG A 62 14.35 -5.32 19.23
N LYS A 63 15.43 -6.06 19.46
CA LYS A 63 15.39 -7.53 19.60
C LYS A 63 14.63 -7.99 20.83
N ALA A 64 14.64 -7.20 21.91
CA ALA A 64 13.90 -7.48 23.13
C ALA A 64 12.39 -7.20 22.99
N SER A 65 11.94 -6.51 21.94
CA SER A 65 10.53 -6.21 21.74
C SER A 65 9.70 -7.47 21.44
N VAL A 66 8.48 -7.50 21.98
CA VAL A 66 7.54 -8.63 21.81
C VAL A 66 7.13 -8.80 20.34
N VAL A 67 7.01 -7.69 19.60
CA VAL A 67 6.62 -7.68 18.19
C VAL A 67 7.84 -7.41 17.33
N ARG A 68 8.20 -8.35 16.45
CA ARG A 68 9.29 -8.17 15.50
C ARG A 68 8.88 -7.24 14.37
N LEU A 69 9.25 -5.97 14.52
CA LEU A 69 9.06 -4.96 13.48
C LEU A 69 10.35 -4.76 12.66
N PRO A 70 10.23 -4.34 11.38
CA PRO A 70 11.35 -3.81 10.62
C PRO A 70 12.00 -2.65 11.39
N ARG A 71 13.33 -2.56 11.34
CA ARG A 71 14.11 -1.56 12.08
C ARG A 71 13.56 -0.15 11.92
N ASN A 72 13.33 0.31 10.69
CA ASN A 72 12.82 1.66 10.47
C ASN A 72 11.44 1.89 11.12
N THR A 73 10.54 0.91 10.98
CA THR A 73 9.20 0.97 11.61
C THR A 73 9.31 1.04 13.13
N TRP A 74 10.18 0.21 13.72
CA TRP A 74 10.40 0.18 15.16
C TRP A 74 10.94 1.52 15.68
N ILE A 75 11.92 2.12 14.96
CA ILE A 75 12.50 3.41 15.31
C ILE A 75 11.42 4.51 15.29
N LEU A 76 10.60 4.56 14.24
CA LEU A 76 9.53 5.55 14.13
C LEU A 76 8.50 5.40 15.25
N GLN A 77 8.13 4.17 15.59
CA GLN A 77 7.23 3.91 16.71
C GLN A 77 7.84 4.36 18.05
N ALA A 78 9.11 4.00 18.32
CA ALA A 78 9.78 4.39 19.55
C ALA A 78 9.88 5.93 19.70
N ILE A 79 10.14 6.66 18.61
CA ILE A 79 10.14 8.13 18.60
C ILE A 79 8.74 8.66 18.93
N ALA A 80 7.70 8.15 18.26
CA ALA A 80 6.33 8.59 18.49
C ALA A 80 5.88 8.33 19.95
N GLU A 81 6.20 7.16 20.50
CA GLU A 81 5.91 6.83 21.90
C GLU A 81 6.65 7.74 22.88
N LYS A 82 7.91 8.06 22.62
CA LYS A 82 8.67 8.99 23.46
C LYS A 82 8.00 10.38 23.46
N LEU A 83 7.73 10.92 22.28
CA LEU A 83 7.12 12.25 22.15
C LEU A 83 5.75 12.31 22.81
N ALA A 84 4.93 11.26 22.69
CA ALA A 84 3.64 11.17 23.35
C ALA A 84 3.75 11.14 24.88
N ARG A 85 4.78 10.50 25.44
CA ARG A 85 5.04 10.48 26.89
C ARG A 85 5.50 11.83 27.42
N ASP A 86 6.20 12.62 26.61
CA ASP A 86 6.73 13.94 27.01
C ASP A 86 5.73 15.07 26.87
N ALA A 87 4.79 14.94 25.94
CA ALA A 87 3.76 15.94 25.67
C ALA A 87 2.57 15.89 26.64
N GLY A 88 2.63 15.01 27.66
CA GLY A 88 1.62 14.89 28.72
C GLY A 88 1.53 16.13 29.60
#